data_AF-A0A942L0C9-F1
#
_entry.id   AF-A0A942L0C9-F1
#
_cell.length_a   1.000
_cell.length_b   1.000
_cell.length_c   1.000
_cell.angle_alpha   90.00
_cell.angle_beta   90.00
_cell.angle_gamma   90.00
#
_symmetry.space_group_name_H-M   'P 1'
#
loop_
_entity.id
_entity.type
_entity.pdbx_description
1 polymer ?
#
loop_
_entity_poly.entity_id
_entity_poly.type
_entity_poly.pdbx_seq_one_letter_code
_entity_poly.pdbx_strand_id
1 'polypeptide(L)'
;MILEYLQPDPSLAEGVVVVVRALYYVATIGAAGLVFFAVGFGHRLRPPEAARLRNVLLGAIAAGLLLSLGGLVLRVLVLTAGASVTDPDVWATVLRSRIGDAFWLRASGLVLMAAAATQWRPGPAIAAVGAVLVLGSYAAMGHSMLFLPRQEIAVLVVLHLAVVAFWVGSLLPLLWVARWPEGGEAAALVRDWSRAATVAVAVMLVSGLLLSWYLTVRLDLIFDAWHGWALAAKVAAVLAALGLAVGNRLRHTPALARGEPGAGARLSTSIRLEIVVVLLAFYIAAEMVSVHPIDYGHRVQN
;
A
#
# COMPACT_ATOMS: atom_id res chain seq x y z
N MET A 1 10.23 8.72 -13.95
CA MET A 1 10.68 9.48 -15.14
C MET A 1 11.49 10.73 -14.79
N ILE A 2 11.17 11.54 -13.76
CA ILE A 2 12.06 12.65 -13.30
C ILE A 2 13.24 12.15 -12.46
N LEU A 3 13.07 11.04 -11.75
CA LEU A 3 14.05 10.52 -10.80
C LEU A 3 15.05 9.51 -11.41
N GLU A 4 14.78 9.02 -12.63
CA GLU A 4 15.70 8.20 -13.45
C GLU A 4 17.00 8.95 -13.79
N TYR A 5 16.95 10.28 -13.88
CA TYR A 5 18.12 11.13 -14.19
C TYR A 5 19.14 11.24 -13.06
N LEU A 6 18.88 10.63 -11.90
CA LEU A 6 19.81 10.56 -10.78
C LEU A 6 20.49 9.18 -10.66
N GLN A 7 20.14 8.22 -11.52
CA GLN A 7 20.87 6.96 -11.64
C GLN A 7 21.90 7.00 -12.77
N PRO A 8 23.03 6.29 -12.66
CA PRO A 8 24.12 6.38 -13.65
C PRO A 8 23.76 5.88 -15.06
N ASP A 9 22.78 4.97 -15.21
CA ASP A 9 22.36 4.38 -16.48
C ASP A 9 20.84 4.06 -16.47
N PRO A 10 19.95 4.95 -16.96
CA PRO A 10 18.52 4.68 -17.00
C PRO A 10 18.15 3.66 -18.09
N SER A 11 17.60 2.51 -17.71
CA SER A 11 17.10 1.50 -18.66
C SER A 11 15.57 1.44 -18.68
N LEU A 12 14.97 1.33 -19.88
CA LEU A 12 13.51 1.13 -20.03
C LEU A 12 13.01 -0.09 -19.24
N ALA A 13 13.86 -1.11 -19.07
CA ALA A 13 13.57 -2.30 -18.29
C ALA A 13 13.39 -1.99 -16.79
N GLU A 14 14.23 -1.12 -16.21
CA GLU A 14 14.10 -0.69 -14.81
C GLU A 14 12.83 0.12 -14.58
N GLY A 15 12.50 1.03 -15.50
CA GLY A 15 11.25 1.78 -15.47
C GLY A 15 10.02 0.87 -15.46
N VAL A 16 9.99 -0.16 -16.30
CA VAL A 16 8.91 -1.17 -16.31
C VAL A 16 8.84 -1.94 -14.99
N VAL A 17 9.97 -2.35 -14.42
CA VAL A 17 10.01 -3.05 -13.13
C VAL A 17 9.45 -2.18 -11.99
N VAL A 18 9.80 -0.89 -11.95
CA VAL A 18 9.25 0.07 -10.98
C VAL A 18 7.73 0.18 -11.11
N VAL A 19 7.22 0.32 -12.34
CA VAL A 19 5.78 0.44 -12.59
C VAL A 19 5.05 -0.84 -12.18
N VAL A 20 5.55 -2.02 -12.56
CA VAL A 20 4.96 -3.31 -12.16
C VAL A 20 4.92 -3.45 -10.64
N ARG A 21 5.99 -3.04 -9.95
CA ARG A 21 6.08 -3.06 -8.49
C ARG A 21 5.09 -2.09 -7.84
N ALA A 22 4.95 -0.88 -8.38
CA ALA A 22 3.98 0.11 -7.91
C ALA A 22 2.53 -0.40 -8.09
N LEU A 23 2.21 -0.97 -9.26
CA LEU A 23 0.90 -1.60 -9.52
C LEU A 23 0.63 -2.76 -8.55
N TYR A 24 1.66 -3.57 -8.28
CA TYR A 24 1.61 -4.66 -7.32
C TYR A 24 1.31 -4.17 -5.89
N TYR A 25 1.94 -3.05 -5.47
CA TYR A 25 1.63 -2.40 -4.19
C TYR A 25 0.18 -1.90 -4.15
N VAL A 26 -0.25 -1.16 -5.17
CA VAL A 26 -1.62 -0.64 -5.28
C VAL A 26 -2.66 -1.76 -5.22
N ALA A 27 -2.45 -2.86 -5.95
CA ALA A 27 -3.39 -3.98 -5.98
C ALA A 27 -3.49 -4.70 -4.62
N THR A 28 -2.35 -5.05 -4.02
CA THR A 28 -2.34 -5.90 -2.82
C THR A 28 -2.62 -5.12 -1.53
N ILE A 29 -2.02 -3.95 -1.37
CA ILE A 29 -2.28 -3.05 -0.23
C ILE A 29 -3.69 -2.44 -0.36
N GLY A 30 -4.11 -2.12 -1.58
CA GLY A 30 -5.47 -1.68 -1.87
C GLY A 30 -6.52 -2.75 -1.51
N ALA A 31 -6.29 -4.02 -1.87
CA ALA A 31 -7.18 -5.13 -1.48
C ALA A 31 -7.30 -5.26 0.05
N ALA A 32 -6.18 -5.26 0.77
CA ALA A 32 -6.18 -5.27 2.23
C ALA A 32 -6.96 -4.08 2.83
N GLY A 33 -6.77 -2.89 2.24
CA GLY A 33 -7.47 -1.68 2.63
C GLY A 33 -8.98 -1.73 2.40
N LEU A 34 -9.42 -2.26 1.25
CA LEU A 34 -10.84 -2.45 0.92
C LEU A 34 -11.50 -3.41 1.92
N VAL A 35 -10.77 -4.43 2.38
CA VAL A 35 -11.22 -5.32 3.46
C VAL A 35 -11.35 -4.55 4.78
N PHE A 36 -10.36 -3.75 5.18
CA PHE A 36 -10.47 -2.92 6.39
C PHE A 36 -11.67 -1.97 6.33
N PHE A 37 -11.92 -1.35 5.17
CA PHE A 37 -13.10 -0.52 4.98
C PHE A 37 -14.38 -1.34 5.08
N ALA A 38 -14.45 -2.51 4.45
CA ALA A 38 -15.62 -3.40 4.50
C ALA A 38 -15.96 -3.82 5.94
N VAL A 39 -14.95 -4.19 6.72
CA VAL A 39 -15.09 -4.62 8.12
C VAL A 39 -15.54 -3.45 9.01
N GLY A 40 -14.91 -2.28 8.89
CA GLY A 40 -15.20 -1.14 9.77
C GLY A 40 -16.46 -0.35 9.39
N PHE A 41 -16.70 -0.16 8.09
CA PHE A 41 -17.70 0.79 7.59
C PHE A 41 -18.63 0.20 6.53
N GLY A 42 -18.42 -1.04 6.08
CA GLY A 42 -19.22 -1.69 5.03
C GLY A 42 -20.70 -1.82 5.38
N HIS A 43 -21.04 -1.98 6.66
CA HIS A 43 -22.43 -2.04 7.13
C HIS A 43 -23.23 -0.75 6.90
N ARG A 44 -22.55 0.37 6.62
CA ARG A 44 -23.18 1.67 6.32
C ARG A 44 -23.30 1.94 4.83
N LEU A 45 -22.67 1.13 3.98
CA LEU A 45 -22.78 1.29 2.54
C LEU A 45 -24.16 0.84 2.06
N ARG A 46 -24.70 1.56 1.07
CA ARG A 46 -25.93 1.15 0.39
C ARG A 46 -25.64 -0.08 -0.49
N PRO A 47 -26.67 -0.88 -0.85
CA PRO A 47 -26.47 -2.14 -1.58
C PRO A 47 -25.66 -2.01 -2.89
N PRO A 48 -25.85 -0.96 -3.74
CA PRO A 48 -25.05 -0.79 -4.95
C PRO A 48 -23.56 -0.57 -4.65
N GLU A 49 -23.24 0.24 -3.64
CA GLU A 49 -21.88 0.55 -3.20
C GLU A 49 -21.21 -0.66 -2.55
N ALA A 50 -21.95 -1.46 -1.78
CA ALA A 50 -21.45 -2.71 -1.23
C ALA A 50 -21.10 -3.71 -2.35
N ALA A 51 -21.94 -3.83 -3.38
CA ALA A 51 -21.65 -4.66 -4.54
C ALA A 51 -20.44 -4.12 -5.33
N ARG A 52 -20.33 -2.80 -5.47
CA ARG A 52 -19.19 -2.14 -6.11
C ARG A 52 -17.90 -2.36 -5.34
N LEU A 53 -17.92 -2.25 -4.01
CA LEU A 53 -16.79 -2.53 -3.13
C LEU A 53 -16.29 -3.95 -3.34
N ARG A 54 -17.21 -4.93 -3.36
CA ARG A 54 -16.88 -6.34 -3.62
C ARG A 54 -16.22 -6.52 -4.99
N ASN A 55 -16.78 -5.92 -6.05
CA ASN A 55 -16.22 -6.06 -7.40
C ASN A 55 -14.81 -5.44 -7.51
N VAL A 56 -14.60 -4.27 -6.89
CA VAL A 56 -13.28 -3.63 -6.84
C VAL A 56 -12.30 -4.48 -6.03
N LEU A 57 -12.73 -5.05 -4.91
CA LEU A 57 -11.91 -5.97 -4.11
C LEU A 57 -11.50 -7.21 -4.91
N LEU A 58 -12.44 -7.87 -5.59
CA LEU A 58 -12.15 -9.04 -6.43
C LEU A 58 -11.19 -8.69 -7.58
N GLY A 59 -11.38 -7.52 -8.21
CA GLY A 59 -10.46 -7.02 -9.24
C GLY A 59 -9.06 -6.76 -8.69
N ALA A 60 -8.95 -6.13 -7.51
CA ALA A 60 -7.68 -5.90 -6.84
C ALA A 60 -6.98 -7.20 -6.43
N ILE A 61 -7.75 -8.21 -5.98
CA ILE A 61 -7.22 -9.54 -5.66
C ILE A 61 -6.69 -10.23 -6.92
N ALA A 62 -7.46 -10.25 -8.00
CA ALA A 62 -7.04 -10.86 -9.26
C ALA A 62 -5.78 -10.17 -9.81
N ALA A 63 -5.75 -8.83 -9.83
CA ALA A 63 -4.56 -8.07 -10.20
C ALA A 63 -3.38 -8.38 -9.27
N GLY A 64 -3.60 -8.45 -7.96
CA GLY A 64 -2.57 -8.77 -6.97
C GLY A 64 -1.95 -10.15 -7.17
N LEU A 65 -2.76 -11.17 -7.49
CA LEU A 65 -2.29 -12.52 -7.82
C LEU A 65 -1.48 -12.53 -9.11
N LEU A 66 -2.01 -11.93 -10.18
CA LEU A 66 -1.34 -11.86 -11.48
C LEU A 66 0.00 -11.13 -11.40
N LEU A 67 0.02 -9.97 -10.74
CA LEU A 67 1.25 -9.18 -10.55
C LEU A 67 2.25 -9.87 -9.62
N SER A 68 1.78 -10.62 -8.60
CA SER A 68 2.67 -11.41 -7.74
C SER A 68 3.35 -12.54 -8.52
N LEU A 69 2.59 -13.25 -9.37
CA LEU A 69 3.13 -14.29 -10.23
C LEU A 69 4.08 -13.70 -11.28
N GLY A 70 3.68 -12.61 -11.95
CA GLY A 70 4.52 -11.90 -12.91
C GLY A 70 5.83 -11.40 -12.29
N GLY A 71 5.77 -10.84 -11.08
CA GLY A 71 6.96 -10.42 -10.34
C GLY A 71 7.90 -11.58 -9.99
N LEU A 72 7.34 -12.77 -9.68
CA LEU A 72 8.13 -13.98 -9.43
C LEU A 72 8.82 -14.49 -10.71
N VAL A 73 8.09 -14.52 -11.83
CA VAL A 73 8.64 -14.87 -13.17
C VAL A 73 9.74 -13.90 -13.58
N LEU A 74 9.51 -12.59 -13.45
CA LEU A 74 10.52 -11.56 -13.75
C LEU A 74 11.77 -11.75 -12.89
N ARG A 75 11.61 -12.13 -11.62
CA ARG A 75 12.75 -12.40 -10.74
C ARG A 75 13.55 -13.62 -11.20
N VAL A 76 12.89 -14.72 -11.59
CA VAL A 76 13.54 -15.90 -12.16
C VAL A 76 14.29 -15.54 -13.45
N LEU A 77 13.67 -14.78 -14.34
CA LEU A 77 14.29 -14.29 -15.57
C LEU A 77 15.57 -13.49 -15.29
N VAL A 78 15.51 -12.55 -14.35
CA VAL A 78 16.68 -11.73 -13.98
C VAL A 78 17.79 -12.57 -13.34
N LEU A 79 17.45 -13.50 -12.44
CA LEU A 79 18.42 -14.36 -11.76
C LEU A 79 19.15 -15.33 -12.71
N THR A 80 18.51 -15.68 -13.82
CA THR A 80 19.02 -16.69 -14.77
C THR A 80 19.51 -16.08 -16.08
N ALA A 81 19.60 -14.74 -16.15
CA ALA A 81 19.88 -14.01 -17.39
C ALA A 81 18.99 -14.44 -18.57
N GLY A 82 17.74 -14.85 -18.29
CA GLY A 82 16.75 -15.27 -19.28
C GLY A 82 16.77 -16.75 -19.69
N ALA A 83 17.74 -17.55 -19.23
CA ALA A 83 17.97 -18.89 -19.77
C ALA A 83 17.13 -20.02 -19.13
N SER A 84 16.66 -19.86 -17.88
CA SER A 84 16.19 -21.01 -17.08
C SER A 84 14.76 -20.87 -16.54
N VAL A 85 13.84 -20.24 -17.27
CA VAL A 85 12.42 -20.14 -16.84
C VAL A 85 11.71 -21.49 -16.88
N THR A 86 12.19 -22.44 -17.69
CA THR A 86 11.63 -23.80 -17.78
C THR A 86 12.30 -24.79 -16.82
N ASP A 87 13.33 -24.37 -16.08
CA ASP A 87 14.10 -25.23 -15.18
C ASP A 87 13.38 -25.41 -13.83
N PRO A 88 12.91 -26.64 -13.49
CA PRO A 88 12.22 -26.89 -12.23
C PRO A 88 13.08 -26.64 -10.99
N ASP A 89 14.40 -26.81 -11.07
CA ASP A 89 15.30 -26.67 -9.92
C ASP A 89 15.48 -25.19 -9.55
N VAL A 90 15.49 -24.31 -10.54
CA VAL A 90 15.48 -22.85 -10.32
C VAL A 90 14.20 -22.43 -9.60
N TRP A 91 13.04 -22.91 -10.07
CA TRP A 91 11.76 -22.63 -9.41
C TRP A 91 11.69 -23.18 -8.00
N ALA A 92 12.14 -24.42 -7.77
CA ALA A 92 12.20 -25.02 -6.44
C ALA A 92 13.08 -24.19 -5.49
N THR A 93 14.23 -23.71 -5.98
CA THR A 93 15.15 -22.87 -5.20
C THR A 93 14.51 -21.52 -4.84
N VAL A 94 13.87 -20.84 -5.81
CA VAL A 94 13.20 -19.56 -5.57
C VAL A 94 12.02 -19.73 -4.61
N LEU A 95 11.22 -20.78 -4.76
CA LEU A 95 10.05 -21.04 -3.91
C LEU A 95 10.41 -21.48 -2.49
N ARG A 96 11.58 -22.07 -2.27
CA ARG A 96 12.12 -22.38 -0.92
C ARG A 96 12.86 -21.20 -0.27
N SER A 97 13.05 -20.10 -1.01
CA SER A 97 13.69 -18.90 -0.49
C SER A 97 12.70 -17.99 0.25
N ARG A 98 13.22 -16.94 0.90
CA ARG A 98 12.40 -15.86 1.49
C ARG A 98 11.45 -15.19 0.50
N ILE A 99 11.80 -15.19 -0.79
CA ILE A 99 10.92 -14.66 -1.85
C ILE A 99 9.69 -15.56 -1.99
N GLY A 100 9.90 -16.87 -1.94
CA GLY A 100 8.83 -17.88 -1.92
C GLY A 100 7.95 -17.75 -0.67
N ASP A 101 8.54 -17.62 0.52
CA ASP A 101 7.79 -17.39 1.77
C ASP A 101 6.84 -16.19 1.65
N ALA A 102 7.37 -15.05 1.17
CA ALA A 102 6.59 -13.83 0.96
C ALA A 102 5.51 -14.01 -0.11
N PHE A 103 5.79 -14.74 -1.19
CA PHE A 103 4.82 -15.06 -2.23
C PHE A 103 3.66 -15.89 -1.68
N TRP A 104 3.95 -16.98 -0.97
CA TRP A 104 2.92 -17.86 -0.41
C TRP A 104 2.07 -17.17 0.64
N LEU A 105 2.69 -16.45 1.58
CA LEU A 105 1.97 -15.70 2.61
C LEU A 105 0.94 -14.74 1.99
N ARG A 106 1.33 -14.07 0.92
CA ARG A 106 0.46 -13.15 0.18
C ARG A 106 -0.61 -13.86 -0.62
N ALA A 107 -0.27 -14.91 -1.35
CA ALA A 107 -1.22 -15.68 -2.13
C ALA A 107 -2.30 -16.26 -1.22
N SER A 108 -1.91 -16.83 -0.08
CA SER A 108 -2.83 -17.29 0.97
C SER A 108 -3.71 -16.16 1.49
N GLY A 109 -3.13 -14.99 1.79
CA GLY A 109 -3.90 -13.83 2.24
C GLY A 109 -4.93 -13.34 1.22
N LEU A 110 -4.54 -13.25 -0.06
CA LEU A 110 -5.42 -12.89 -1.17
C LEU A 110 -6.56 -13.89 -1.35
N VAL A 111 -6.29 -15.20 -1.22
CA VAL A 111 -7.30 -16.26 -1.28
C VAL A 111 -8.28 -16.18 -0.11
N LEU A 112 -7.80 -15.93 1.12
CA LEU A 112 -8.69 -15.75 2.28
C LEU A 112 -9.61 -14.53 2.12
N MET A 113 -9.08 -13.41 1.59
CA MET A 113 -9.89 -12.23 1.27
C MET A 113 -10.92 -12.52 0.17
N ALA A 114 -10.54 -13.29 -0.87
CA ALA A 114 -11.45 -13.70 -1.93
C ALA A 114 -12.59 -14.56 -1.38
N ALA A 115 -12.28 -15.53 -0.51
CA ALA A 115 -13.27 -16.40 0.11
C ALA A 115 -14.35 -15.59 0.84
N ALA A 116 -13.95 -14.55 1.58
CA ALA A 116 -14.85 -13.63 2.28
C ALA A 116 -15.72 -12.77 1.33
N ALA A 117 -15.28 -12.56 0.09
CA ALA A 117 -16.06 -11.87 -0.93
C ALA A 117 -17.05 -12.80 -1.67
N THR A 118 -17.03 -14.11 -1.43
CA THR A 118 -17.94 -15.08 -2.06
C THR A 118 -19.22 -15.34 -1.26
N GLN A 119 -20.12 -16.12 -1.85
CA GLN A 119 -21.36 -16.60 -1.22
C GLN A 119 -21.14 -17.45 0.06
N TRP A 120 -19.93 -18.00 0.26
CA TRP A 120 -19.58 -18.75 1.47
C TRP A 120 -19.52 -17.86 2.72
N ARG A 121 -19.35 -16.54 2.55
CA ARG A 121 -19.31 -15.52 3.61
C ARG A 121 -18.57 -15.96 4.89
N PRO A 122 -17.33 -16.48 4.81
CA PRO A 122 -16.51 -16.61 6.00
C PRO A 122 -16.45 -15.22 6.65
N GLY A 123 -16.74 -15.16 7.95
CA GLY A 123 -17.00 -13.91 8.66
C GLY A 123 -15.86 -12.87 8.50
N PRO A 124 -16.11 -11.59 8.83
CA PRO A 124 -15.17 -10.49 8.62
C PRO A 124 -13.77 -10.74 9.20
N ALA A 125 -13.66 -11.59 10.24
CA ALA A 125 -12.40 -12.03 10.82
C ALA A 125 -11.47 -12.73 9.81
N ILE A 126 -12.00 -13.60 8.94
CA ILE A 126 -11.19 -14.35 7.96
C ILE A 126 -10.63 -13.41 6.89
N ALA A 127 -11.43 -12.44 6.44
CA ALA A 127 -10.96 -11.39 5.54
C ALA A 127 -9.83 -10.57 6.19
N ALA A 128 -10.01 -10.18 7.45
CA ALA A 128 -9.01 -9.42 8.20
C ALA A 128 -7.70 -10.19 8.38
N VAL A 129 -7.77 -11.50 8.68
CA VAL A 129 -6.59 -12.37 8.68
C VAL A 129 -5.92 -12.37 7.31
N GLY A 130 -6.68 -12.52 6.24
CA GLY A 130 -6.15 -12.46 4.87
C GLY A 130 -5.42 -11.15 4.56
N ALA A 131 -6.00 -10.02 4.97
CA ALA A 131 -5.38 -8.70 4.84
C ALA A 131 -4.06 -8.62 5.63
N VAL A 132 -4.04 -9.09 6.88
CA VAL A 132 -2.82 -9.11 7.71
C VAL A 132 -1.73 -10.01 7.10
N LEU A 133 -2.07 -11.16 6.52
CA LEU A 133 -1.09 -12.01 5.82
C LEU A 133 -0.49 -11.30 4.60
N VAL A 134 -1.32 -10.60 3.80
CA VAL A 134 -0.83 -9.79 2.68
C VAL A 134 0.16 -8.72 3.16
N LEU A 135 -0.15 -7.99 4.23
CA LEU A 135 0.75 -6.98 4.78
C LEU A 135 2.02 -7.60 5.39
N GLY A 136 1.88 -8.73 6.08
CA GLY A 136 2.99 -9.53 6.62
C GLY A 136 3.97 -9.99 5.53
N SER A 137 3.49 -10.22 4.31
CA SER A 137 4.35 -10.62 3.18
C SER A 137 5.42 -9.59 2.83
N TYR A 138 5.19 -8.31 3.16
CA TYR A 138 6.18 -7.24 2.95
C TYR A 138 7.27 -7.27 4.01
N ALA A 139 6.93 -7.61 5.26
CA ALA A 139 7.91 -7.76 6.34
C ALA A 139 8.76 -9.04 6.16
N ALA A 140 8.19 -10.08 5.54
CA ALA A 140 8.89 -11.30 5.16
C ALA A 140 9.88 -11.09 3.99
N MET A 141 9.72 -10.01 3.21
CA MET A 141 10.62 -9.67 2.11
C MET A 141 11.96 -9.17 2.67
N GLY A 142 13.06 -9.81 2.28
CA GLY A 142 14.30 -9.90 3.06
C GLY A 142 15.01 -8.62 3.50
N HIS A 143 14.74 -7.43 2.94
CA HIS A 143 15.52 -6.21 3.26
C HIS A 143 15.35 -5.75 4.71
N SER A 144 14.14 -5.76 5.28
CA SER A 144 13.91 -5.41 6.69
C SER A 144 14.52 -6.42 7.66
N MET A 145 14.66 -7.68 7.23
CA MET A 145 15.25 -8.77 8.03
C MET A 145 16.80 -8.74 8.05
N LEU A 146 17.41 -7.88 7.22
CA LEU A 146 18.86 -7.64 7.24
C LEU A 146 19.29 -6.73 8.39
N PHE A 147 18.35 -6.04 9.04
CA PHE A 147 18.61 -5.09 10.12
C PHE A 147 18.16 -5.66 11.47
N LEU A 148 18.87 -5.32 12.53
CA LEU A 148 18.47 -5.59 13.91
C LEU A 148 17.87 -4.31 14.52
N PRO A 149 16.79 -4.42 15.31
CA PRO A 149 16.16 -5.65 15.80
C PRO A 149 15.01 -6.13 14.87
N ARG A 150 15.06 -7.41 14.46
CA ARG A 150 14.30 -7.93 13.31
C ARG A 150 12.78 -7.97 13.53
N GLN A 151 12.34 -8.35 14.73
CA GLN A 151 10.92 -8.57 15.03
C GLN A 151 10.18 -7.24 15.11
N GLU A 152 10.81 -6.25 15.71
CA GLU A 152 10.31 -4.90 15.90
C GLU A 152 10.18 -4.20 14.56
N ILE A 153 11.20 -4.29 13.70
CA ILE A 153 11.13 -3.75 12.33
C ILE A 153 9.99 -4.44 11.56
N ALA A 154 9.84 -5.76 11.66
CA ALA A 154 8.74 -6.47 11.00
C ALA A 154 7.36 -5.99 11.48
N VAL A 155 7.16 -5.85 12.79
CA VAL A 155 5.91 -5.32 13.38
C VAL A 155 5.67 -3.88 12.91
N LEU A 156 6.69 -3.02 12.95
CA LEU A 156 6.58 -1.64 12.49
C LEU A 156 6.21 -1.55 11.01
N VAL A 157 6.78 -2.39 10.15
CA VAL A 157 6.41 -2.48 8.73
C VAL A 157 4.95 -2.88 8.57
N VAL A 158 4.50 -3.93 9.27
CA VAL A 158 3.09 -4.38 9.19
C VAL A 158 2.14 -3.31 9.69
N LEU A 159 2.44 -2.66 10.82
CA LEU A 159 1.62 -1.56 11.36
C LEU A 159 1.57 -0.36 10.41
N HIS A 160 2.72 0.06 9.88
CA HIS A 160 2.79 1.17 8.94
C HIS A 160 1.97 0.86 7.68
N LEU A 161 2.15 -0.32 7.10
CA LEU A 161 1.42 -0.75 5.91
C LEU A 161 -0.07 -1.00 6.20
N ALA A 162 -0.45 -1.37 7.43
CA ALA A 162 -1.85 -1.47 7.82
C ALA A 162 -2.55 -0.11 7.81
N VAL A 163 -1.87 0.94 8.27
CA VAL A 163 -2.40 2.31 8.16
C VAL A 163 -2.47 2.75 6.70
N VAL A 164 -1.41 2.50 5.91
CA VAL A 164 -1.42 2.83 4.48
C VAL A 164 -2.57 2.10 3.79
N ALA A 165 -2.74 0.81 4.04
CA ALA A 165 -3.87 0.03 3.51
C ALA A 165 -5.21 0.64 3.91
N PHE A 166 -5.40 0.92 5.21
CA PHE A 166 -6.62 1.56 5.72
C PHE A 166 -6.93 2.86 4.96
N TRP A 167 -5.94 3.75 4.79
CA TRP A 167 -6.14 5.01 4.10
C TRP A 167 -6.48 4.79 2.62
N VAL A 168 -5.62 4.06 1.90
CA VAL A 168 -5.73 3.87 0.45
C VAL A 168 -7.02 3.13 0.07
N GLY A 169 -7.34 2.05 0.78
CA GLY A 169 -8.55 1.26 0.52
C GLY A 169 -9.85 2.00 0.83
N SER A 170 -9.78 3.07 1.63
CA SER A 170 -10.93 3.91 1.95
C SER A 170 -11.23 4.97 0.88
N LEU A 171 -10.26 5.37 0.05
CA LEU A 171 -10.43 6.49 -0.88
C LEU A 171 -11.54 6.26 -1.91
N LEU A 172 -11.61 5.07 -2.51
CA LEU A 172 -12.66 4.75 -3.50
C LEU A 172 -14.06 4.69 -2.87
N PRO A 173 -14.28 3.98 -1.75
CA PRO A 173 -15.57 4.02 -1.05
C PRO A 173 -15.98 5.43 -0.62
N LEU A 174 -15.07 6.22 -0.06
CA LEU A 174 -15.35 7.60 0.35
C LEU A 174 -15.70 8.49 -0.85
N LEU A 175 -15.07 8.27 -2.01
CA LEU A 175 -15.43 8.95 -3.25
C LEU A 175 -16.87 8.65 -3.70
N TRP A 176 -17.37 7.44 -3.45
CA TRP A 176 -18.76 7.08 -3.73
C TRP A 176 -19.70 7.72 -2.72
N VAL A 177 -19.36 7.64 -1.43
CA VAL A 177 -20.13 8.24 -0.32
C VAL A 177 -20.25 9.76 -0.47
N ALA A 178 -19.19 10.44 -0.93
CA ALA A 178 -19.19 11.88 -1.17
C ALA A 178 -20.22 12.33 -2.22
N ARG A 179 -20.79 11.40 -2.99
CA ARG A 179 -21.79 11.67 -4.04
C ARG A 179 -23.21 11.28 -3.64
N TRP A 180 -23.42 10.85 -2.41
CA TRP A 180 -24.77 10.55 -1.95
C TRP A 180 -25.64 11.82 -1.96
N PRO A 181 -26.90 11.72 -2.39
CA PRO A 181 -27.86 12.83 -2.29
C PRO A 181 -28.02 13.33 -0.85
N GLU A 182 -28.04 12.39 0.10
CA GLU A 182 -28.22 12.63 1.53
C GLU A 182 -26.89 13.03 2.19
N GLY A 183 -26.50 14.29 1.99
CA GLY A 183 -25.23 14.85 2.50
C GLY A 183 -25.02 14.67 4.01
N GLY A 184 -26.11 14.64 4.80
CA GLY A 184 -26.04 14.37 6.25
C GLY A 184 -25.53 12.97 6.59
N GLU A 185 -26.05 11.93 5.92
CA GLU A 185 -25.61 10.54 6.11
C GLU A 185 -24.17 10.35 5.62
N ALA A 186 -23.85 10.91 4.45
CA ALA A 186 -22.51 10.87 3.88
C ALA A 186 -21.50 11.53 4.82
N ALA A 187 -21.81 12.72 5.34
CA ALA A 187 -20.97 13.41 6.30
C ALA A 187 -20.83 12.63 7.61
N ALA A 188 -21.87 11.93 8.07
CA ALA A 188 -21.78 11.09 9.27
C ALA A 188 -20.79 9.94 9.09
N LEU A 189 -20.84 9.24 7.95
CA LEU A 189 -19.88 8.18 7.63
C LEU A 189 -18.45 8.73 7.55
N VAL A 190 -18.26 9.83 6.81
CA VAL A 190 -16.94 10.47 6.65
C VAL A 190 -16.38 10.94 8.00
N ARG A 191 -17.23 11.48 8.89
CA ARG A 191 -16.80 11.87 10.25
C ARG A 191 -16.33 10.69 11.08
N ASP A 192 -17.06 9.58 11.09
CA ASP A 192 -16.69 8.40 11.86
C ASP A 192 -15.44 7.72 11.30
N TRP A 193 -15.32 7.68 9.97
CA TRP A 193 -14.08 7.29 9.31
C TRP A 193 -12.91 8.20 9.69
N SER A 194 -13.11 9.52 9.71
CA SER A 194 -12.08 10.50 10.05
C SER A 194 -11.59 10.37 11.50
N ARG A 195 -12.44 9.91 12.44
CA ARG A 195 -12.03 9.60 13.82
C ARG A 195 -11.04 8.43 13.84
N ALA A 196 -11.35 7.34 13.15
CA ALA A 196 -10.42 6.22 13.01
C ALA A 196 -9.13 6.62 12.28
N ALA A 197 -9.26 7.43 11.21
CA ALA A 197 -8.13 7.93 10.44
C ALA A 197 -7.18 8.80 11.29
N THR A 198 -7.70 9.56 12.26
CA THR A 198 -6.86 10.39 13.16
C THR A 198 -5.92 9.51 13.99
N VAL A 199 -6.43 8.40 14.54
CA VAL A 199 -5.62 7.42 15.28
C VAL A 199 -4.62 6.74 14.33
N ALA A 200 -5.08 6.35 13.14
CA ALA A 200 -4.23 5.72 12.14
C ALA A 200 -3.06 6.63 11.74
N VAL A 201 -3.31 7.92 11.51
CA VAL A 201 -2.25 8.91 11.19
C VAL A 201 -1.21 8.99 12.30
N ALA A 202 -1.61 9.00 13.58
CA ALA A 202 -0.66 8.99 14.69
C ALA A 202 0.23 7.73 14.66
N VAL A 203 -0.37 6.55 14.44
CA VAL A 203 0.37 5.28 14.29
C VAL A 203 1.30 5.31 13.09
N MET A 204 0.89 5.89 11.96
CA MET A 204 1.72 6.03 10.76
C MET A 204 2.91 6.96 10.97
N LEU A 205 2.73 8.07 11.67
CA LEU A 205 3.83 8.99 12.01
C LEU A 205 4.84 8.31 12.93
N VAL A 206 4.38 7.66 14.00
CA VAL A 206 5.27 6.96 14.95
C VAL A 206 6.00 5.81 14.26
N SER A 207 5.27 4.94 13.56
CA SER A 207 5.87 3.81 12.84
C SER A 207 6.82 4.27 11.73
N GLY A 208 6.47 5.32 10.98
CA GLY A 208 7.32 5.89 9.94
C GLY A 208 8.63 6.46 10.51
N LEU A 209 8.55 7.22 11.60
CA LEU A 209 9.72 7.77 12.29
C LEU A 209 10.63 6.66 12.83
N LEU A 210 10.06 5.65 13.48
CA LEU A 210 10.82 4.51 14.00
C LEU A 210 11.46 3.68 12.86
N LEU A 211 10.73 3.44 11.77
CA LEU A 211 11.29 2.77 10.59
C LEU A 211 12.42 3.58 9.96
N SER A 212 12.25 4.90 9.84
CA SER A 212 13.32 5.79 9.39
C SER A 212 14.54 5.71 10.32
N TRP A 213 14.33 5.73 11.63
CA TRP A 213 15.42 5.58 12.61
C TRP A 213 16.16 4.25 12.48
N TYR A 214 15.45 3.13 12.40
CA TYR A 214 16.07 1.79 12.32
C TYR A 214 16.71 1.48 10.96
N LEU A 215 16.15 1.98 9.86
CA LEU A 215 16.57 1.62 8.50
C LEU A 215 17.51 2.67 7.86
N THR A 216 17.52 3.90 8.35
CA THR A 216 18.33 5.00 7.79
C THR A 216 19.55 5.21 8.69
N VAL A 217 20.58 4.41 8.44
CA VAL A 217 21.70 4.17 9.37
C VAL A 217 22.57 5.40 9.66
N ARG A 218 22.47 6.52 8.93
CA ARG A 218 23.27 7.72 9.16
C ARG A 218 22.53 8.98 8.70
N LEU A 219 21.98 9.74 9.65
CA LEU A 219 21.22 10.97 9.39
C LEU A 219 22.04 12.02 8.63
N ASP A 220 23.36 11.97 8.77
CA ASP A 220 24.33 12.86 8.14
C ASP A 220 24.54 12.59 6.64
N LEU A 221 24.06 11.46 6.11
CA LEU A 221 24.14 11.11 4.68
C LEU A 221 22.79 11.16 3.96
N ILE A 222 21.72 11.59 4.63
CA ILE A 222 20.39 11.74 4.03
C ILE A 222 20.42 12.74 2.86
N PHE A 223 21.28 13.75 2.92
CA PHE A 223 21.35 14.78 1.87
C PHE A 223 22.39 14.49 0.79
N ASP A 224 23.29 13.52 1.02
CA ASP A 224 24.39 13.18 0.10
C ASP A 224 24.04 12.05 -0.88
N ALA A 225 22.97 11.29 -0.63
CA ALA A 225 22.60 10.14 -1.43
C ALA A 225 21.20 10.27 -2.07
N TRP A 226 21.05 9.74 -3.28
CA TRP A 226 19.78 9.50 -3.98
C TRP A 226 18.64 9.02 -3.06
N HIS A 227 18.95 8.11 -2.14
CA HIS A 227 17.98 7.51 -1.22
C HIS A 227 17.29 8.54 -0.32
N GLY A 228 17.99 9.58 0.13
CA GLY A 228 17.39 10.57 1.03
C GLY A 228 16.55 11.63 0.29
N TRP A 229 16.87 11.95 -0.96
CA TRP A 229 15.97 12.73 -1.82
C TRP A 229 14.68 11.97 -2.15
N ALA A 230 14.78 10.66 -2.44
CA ALA A 230 13.60 9.82 -2.64
C ALA A 230 12.75 9.72 -1.36
N LEU A 231 13.39 9.59 -0.19
CA LEU A 231 12.69 9.63 1.10
C LEU A 231 12.02 10.98 1.35
N ALA A 232 12.70 12.10 1.08
CA ALA A 232 12.15 13.44 1.22
C ALA A 232 10.93 13.65 0.29
N ALA A 233 11.02 13.18 -0.97
CA ALA A 233 9.90 13.23 -1.91
C ALA A 233 8.70 12.40 -1.42
N LYS A 234 8.94 11.21 -0.87
CA LYS A 234 7.89 10.38 -0.25
C LYS A 234 7.23 11.10 0.94
N VAL A 235 8.02 11.69 1.83
CA VAL A 235 7.51 12.47 2.97
C VAL A 235 6.70 13.68 2.50
N ALA A 236 7.18 14.41 1.49
CA ALA A 236 6.46 15.55 0.92
C ALA A 236 5.10 15.13 0.32
N ALA A 237 5.05 13.99 -0.40
CA ALA A 237 3.80 13.44 -0.91
C ALA A 237 2.84 13.07 0.23
N VAL A 238 3.33 12.43 1.29
CA VAL A 238 2.50 12.10 2.47
C VAL A 238 1.98 13.36 3.16
N LEU A 239 2.81 14.39 3.34
CA LEU A 239 2.39 15.67 3.92
C LEU A 239 1.34 16.39 3.06
N ALA A 240 1.49 16.36 1.73
CA ALA A 240 0.49 16.90 0.81
C ALA A 240 -0.86 16.17 0.95
N ALA A 241 -0.83 14.83 1.00
CA ALA A 241 -2.03 14.02 1.21
C ALA A 241 -2.67 14.29 2.59
N LEU A 242 -1.87 14.45 3.65
CA LEU A 242 -2.37 14.84 4.98
C LEU A 242 -2.99 16.23 4.97
N GLY A 243 -2.42 17.18 4.23
CA GLY A 243 -3.00 18.51 4.05
C GLY A 243 -4.39 18.47 3.39
N LEU A 244 -4.54 17.64 2.35
CA LEU A 244 -5.84 17.39 1.71
C LEU A 244 -6.82 16.73 2.70
N ALA A 245 -6.38 15.71 3.45
CA ALA A 245 -7.21 15.01 4.44
C ALA A 245 -7.67 15.95 5.57
N VAL A 246 -6.81 16.84 6.05
CA VAL A 246 -7.15 17.88 7.02
C VAL A 246 -8.16 18.87 6.43
N GLY A 247 -7.97 19.30 5.17
CA GLY A 247 -8.95 20.11 4.44
C GLY A 247 -10.32 19.42 4.33
N ASN A 248 -10.31 18.12 4.05
CA ASN A 248 -11.51 17.29 3.98
C ASN A 248 -12.23 17.22 5.32
N ARG A 249 -11.49 17.02 6.42
CA ARG A 249 -12.04 16.98 7.77
C ARG A 249 -12.59 18.33 8.24
N LEU A 250 -11.85 19.42 8.02
CA LEU A 250 -12.14 20.73 8.61
C LEU A 250 -13.08 21.60 7.77
N ARG A 251 -13.09 21.42 6.45
CA ARG A 251 -13.85 22.29 5.53
C ARG A 251 -14.92 21.52 4.76
N HIS A 252 -14.52 20.47 4.05
CA HIS A 252 -15.43 19.79 3.12
C HIS A 252 -16.49 18.93 3.83
N THR A 253 -16.11 18.20 4.88
CA THR A 253 -17.06 17.36 5.64
C THR A 253 -18.10 18.19 6.40
N PRO A 254 -17.75 19.30 7.08
CA PRO A 254 -18.75 20.19 7.66
C PRO A 254 -19.66 20.86 6.63
N ALA A 255 -19.11 21.29 5.48
CA ALA A 255 -19.92 21.84 4.39
C ALA A 255 -20.91 20.82 3.83
N LEU A 256 -20.49 19.55 3.71
CA LEU A 256 -21.35 18.44 3.32
C LEU A 256 -22.46 18.20 4.34
N ALA A 257 -22.14 18.26 5.63
CA ALA A 257 -23.12 18.12 6.71
C ALA A 257 -24.15 19.25 6.73
N ARG A 258 -23.76 20.48 6.35
CA ARG A 258 -24.66 21.65 6.22
C ARG A 258 -25.51 21.63 4.94
N GLY A 259 -25.31 20.67 4.05
CA GLY A 259 -26.04 20.61 2.77
C GLY A 259 -25.67 21.74 1.81
N GLU A 260 -24.45 22.29 1.90
CA GLU A 260 -24.05 23.37 1.01
C GLU A 260 -24.02 22.91 -0.46
N PRO A 261 -24.49 23.75 -1.41
CA PRO A 261 -24.44 23.45 -2.84
C PRO A 261 -23.03 23.04 -3.29
N GLY A 262 -22.92 21.91 -3.97
CA GLY A 262 -21.65 21.40 -4.50
C GLY A 262 -20.65 20.87 -3.46
N ALA A 263 -21.01 20.76 -2.18
CA ALA A 263 -20.11 20.24 -1.14
C ALA A 263 -19.58 18.83 -1.44
N GLY A 264 -20.45 17.92 -1.91
CA GLY A 264 -20.07 16.56 -2.30
C GLY A 264 -19.10 16.51 -3.49
N ALA A 265 -19.27 17.43 -4.46
CA ALA A 265 -18.36 17.56 -5.59
C ALA A 265 -16.97 18.07 -5.16
N ARG A 266 -16.92 19.07 -4.28
CA ARG A 266 -15.65 19.59 -3.71
C ARG A 266 -14.91 18.52 -2.92
N LEU A 267 -15.61 17.76 -2.08
CA LEU A 267 -15.05 16.62 -1.35
C LEU A 267 -14.54 15.54 -2.32
N SER A 268 -15.33 15.20 -3.34
CA SER A 268 -14.93 14.22 -4.36
C SER A 268 -13.67 14.64 -5.12
N THR A 269 -13.53 15.92 -5.47
CA THR A 269 -12.33 16.45 -6.13
C THR A 269 -11.11 16.35 -5.23
N SER A 270 -11.25 16.70 -3.94
CA SER A 270 -10.17 16.56 -2.98
C SER A 270 -9.73 15.09 -2.81
N ILE A 271 -10.68 14.16 -2.70
CA ILE A 271 -10.38 12.71 -2.63
C ILE A 271 -9.70 12.21 -3.91
N ARG A 272 -10.09 12.71 -5.09
CA ARG A 272 -9.40 12.39 -6.36
C ARG A 272 -7.95 12.87 -6.36
N LEU A 273 -7.68 14.07 -5.82
CA LEU A 273 -6.32 14.57 -5.65
C LEU A 273 -5.54 13.70 -4.66
N GLU A 274 -6.15 13.27 -3.54
CA GLU A 274 -5.53 12.31 -2.61
C GLU A 274 -5.13 11.01 -3.32
N ILE A 275 -6.00 10.45 -4.16
CA ILE A 275 -5.68 9.24 -4.94
C ILE A 275 -4.45 9.47 -5.82
N VAL A 276 -4.36 10.60 -6.54
CA VAL A 276 -3.20 10.91 -7.38
C VAL A 276 -1.92 11.01 -6.55
N VAL A 277 -1.96 11.70 -5.41
CA VAL A 277 -0.81 11.86 -4.51
C VAL A 277 -0.37 10.51 -3.92
N VAL A 278 -1.32 9.66 -3.54
CA VAL A 278 -1.06 8.30 -3.04
C VAL A 278 -0.43 7.42 -4.11
N LEU A 279 -0.92 7.47 -5.35
CA LEU A 279 -0.33 6.72 -6.46
C LEU A 279 1.10 7.16 -6.74
N LEU A 280 1.37 8.47 -6.65
CA LEU A 280 2.73 9.00 -6.73
C LEU A 280 3.60 8.51 -5.57
N ALA A 281 3.09 8.49 -4.34
CA ALA A 281 3.81 7.96 -3.18
C ALA A 281 4.14 6.47 -3.33
N PHE A 282 3.24 5.66 -3.91
CA PHE A 282 3.54 4.26 -4.24
C PHE A 282 4.61 4.11 -5.32
N TYR A 283 4.58 4.96 -6.34
CA TYR A 283 5.61 4.98 -7.37
C TYR A 283 6.98 5.30 -6.78
N ILE A 284 7.07 6.37 -5.96
CA ILE A 284 8.31 6.75 -5.27
C ILE A 284 8.79 5.61 -4.35
N ALA A 285 7.87 4.99 -3.59
CA ALA A 285 8.21 3.87 -2.73
C ALA A 285 8.70 2.64 -3.53
N ALA A 286 8.13 2.37 -4.70
CA ALA A 286 8.58 1.30 -5.57
C ALA A 286 9.97 1.58 -6.15
N GLU A 287 10.24 2.83 -6.50
CA GLU A 287 11.53 3.30 -6.99
C GLU A 287 12.63 3.18 -5.92
N MET A 288 12.34 3.59 -4.68
CA MET A 288 13.24 3.43 -3.53
C MET A 288 13.68 1.97 -3.29
N VAL A 289 12.82 1.01 -3.63
CA VAL A 289 13.10 -0.43 -3.44
C VAL A 289 13.77 -1.06 -4.68
N SER A 290 13.75 -0.38 -5.82
CA SER A 290 14.39 -0.85 -7.06
C SER A 290 15.89 -0.58 -7.09
N VAL A 291 16.38 0.40 -6.32
CA VAL A 291 17.81 0.71 -6.23
C VAL A 291 18.42 -0.13 -5.11
N HIS A 292 19.50 -0.85 -5.41
CA HIS A 292 20.25 -1.54 -4.37
C HIS A 292 20.71 -0.51 -3.33
N PRO A 293 20.39 -0.69 -2.03
CA PRO A 293 21.00 0.13 -1.00
C PRO A 293 22.51 -0.03 -1.14
N ILE A 294 23.24 1.08 -1.26
CA ILE A 294 24.69 1.06 -1.14
C ILE A 294 25.00 0.38 0.21
N ASP A 295 25.93 -0.57 0.21
CA ASP A 295 26.26 -1.34 1.41
C ASP A 295 27.04 -0.43 2.38
N TYR A 296 26.33 0.15 3.35
CA TYR A 296 26.89 1.13 4.29
C TYR A 296 27.50 0.47 5.55
N GLY A 297 27.83 -0.82 5.51
CA GLY A 297 28.66 -1.49 6.53
C GLY A 297 27.93 -2.19 7.69
N HIS A 298 26.60 -2.30 7.64
CA HIS A 298 25.80 -3.00 8.67
C HIS A 298 24.95 -4.16 8.14
N ARG A 299 25.17 -4.55 6.88
CA ARG A 299 24.65 -5.84 6.41
C ARG A 299 25.26 -6.92 7.29
N VAL A 300 24.42 -7.80 7.85
CA VAL A 300 24.93 -8.99 8.53
C VAL A 300 25.88 -9.67 7.55
N GLN A 301 27.17 -9.67 7.89
CA GLN A 301 28.15 -10.47 7.17
C GLN A 301 27.72 -11.92 7.38
N ASN A 302 27.36 -12.59 6.28
CA ASN A 302 27.15 -14.04 6.32
C ASN A 302 28.45 -14.73 6.70
#